data_AF-A0A3A6N4N4-F1
#
_entry.id   AF-A0A3A6N4N4-F1
#
_cell.length_a   1.000
_cell.length_b   1.000
_cell.length_c   1.000
_cell.angle_alpha   90.00
_cell.angle_beta   90.00
_cell.angle_gamma   90.00
#
_symmetry.space_group_name_H-M   'P 1'
#
loop_
_entity.id
_entity.type
_entity.pdbx_description
1 polymer ?
#
loop_
_entity_poly.entity_id
_entity_poly.type
_entity_poly.pdbx_seq_one_letter_code
_entity_poly.pdbx_strand_id
1 'polypeptide(L)' 'MNEKMALALVKVLKQPHEAENGEAFERAFELTKTYAGSASAQASAIPVLFEKLFELFATGYSQ' A
#
# COMPACT_ATOMS: atom_id res chain seq x y z
N MET A 1 8.55 -5.46 1.50
CA MET A 1 8.35 -5.06 0.10
C MET A 1 9.64 -5.20 -0.71
N ASN A 2 9.59 -5.76 -1.93
CA ASN A 2 10.75 -5.87 -2.82
C ASN A 2 11.07 -4.54 -3.56
N GLU A 3 12.27 -4.44 -4.17
CA GLU A 3 12.74 -3.22 -4.85
C GLU A 3 11.82 -2.76 -5.99
N LYS A 4 11.31 -3.69 -6.80
CA LYS A 4 10.39 -3.37 -7.91
C LYS A 4 9.11 -2.71 -7.40
N MET A 5 8.56 -3.20 -6.28
CA MET A 5 7.37 -2.63 -5.65
C MET A 5 7.65 -1.29 -4.97
N ALA A 6 8.82 -1.14 -4.35
CA ALA A 6 9.24 0.15 -3.79
C ALA A 6 9.31 1.24 -4.89
N LEU A 7 9.91 0.93 -6.04
CA LEU A 7 9.98 1.85 -7.17
C LEU A 7 8.59 2.16 -7.75
N ALA A 8 7.71 1.16 -7.83
CA ALA A 8 6.35 1.36 -8.27
C ALA A 8 5.56 2.28 -7.33
N LEU A 9 5.72 2.12 -6.01
CA LEU A 9 5.14 3.02 -5.01
C LEU A 9 5.66 4.45 -5.18
N VAL A 10 6.97 4.62 -5.35
CA VAL A 10 7.57 5.94 -5.61
C VAL A 10 6.98 6.57 -6.87
N LYS A 11 6.74 5.79 -7.93
CA LYS A 11 6.10 6.27 -9.16
C LYS A 11 4.67 6.75 -8.90
N VAL A 12 3.86 5.97 -8.17
CA VAL A 12 2.49 6.37 -7.77
C VAL A 12 2.50 7.69 -7.00
N LEU A 13 3.42 7.86 -6.05
CA LEU A 13 3.49 9.08 -5.23
C LEU A 13 3.96 10.32 -6.00
N LYS A 14 4.84 10.15 -6.99
CA LYS A 14 5.40 11.27 -7.76
C LYS A 14 4.62 11.60 -9.04
N GLN A 15 3.97 10.60 -9.63
CA GLN A 15 3.30 10.68 -10.94
C GLN A 15 1.96 9.92 -10.90
N PRO A 16 1.00 10.34 -10.05
CA PRO A 16 -0.22 9.57 -9.78
C PRO A 16 -1.08 9.33 -11.03
N HIS A 17 -1.06 10.25 -12.00
CA HIS A 17 -1.85 10.13 -13.24
C HIS A 17 -1.25 9.16 -14.28
N GLU A 18 0.00 8.74 -14.12
CA GLU A 18 0.73 7.87 -15.06
C GLU A 18 1.12 6.52 -14.44
N ALA A 19 0.67 6.26 -13.20
CA ALA A 19 1.07 5.10 -12.45
C ALA A 19 0.09 3.94 -12.61
N GLU A 20 0.57 2.83 -13.18
CA GLU A 20 -0.21 1.58 -13.33
C GLU A 20 -0.76 1.06 -11.99
N ASN A 21 -0.05 1.31 -10.88
CA ASN A 21 -0.45 0.83 -9.55
C ASN A 21 -1.26 1.87 -8.73
N GLY A 22 -1.85 2.87 -9.38
CA GLY A 22 -2.67 3.89 -8.70
C GLY A 22 -3.85 3.29 -7.93
N GLU A 23 -4.64 2.41 -8.56
CA GLU A 23 -5.77 1.74 -7.91
C GLU A 23 -5.31 0.86 -6.73
N ALA A 24 -4.20 0.13 -6.91
CA ALA A 24 -3.62 -0.71 -5.87
C ALA A 24 -3.22 0.12 -4.62
N PHE A 25 -2.64 1.30 -4.84
CA PHE A 25 -2.32 2.24 -3.78
C PHE A 25 -3.57 2.73 -3.04
N GLU A 26 -4.58 3.22 -3.77
CA GLU A 26 -5.81 3.75 -3.17
C GLU A 26 -6.51 2.69 -2.31
N ARG A 27 -6.61 1.46 -2.80
CA ARG A 27 -7.22 0.35 -2.06
C ARG A 27 -6.42 -0.02 -0.82
N ALA A 28 -5.08 -0.08 -0.93
CA ALA A 28 -4.21 -0.35 0.22
C ALA A 28 -4.30 0.77 1.27
N PHE A 29 -4.36 2.03 0.82
CA PHE A 29 -4.45 3.20 1.67
C PHE A 29 -5.77 3.24 2.44
N GLU A 30 -6.92 3.06 1.78
CA GLU A 30 -8.22 3.13 2.44
C GLU A 30 -8.43 2.02 3.47
N LEU A 31 -7.98 0.79 3.18
CA LEU A 31 -8.01 -0.30 4.15
C LEU A 31 -7.07 -0.05 5.33
N THR A 32 -5.87 0.47 5.07
CA THR A 32 -4.91 0.78 6.14
C THR A 32 -5.41 1.92 7.03
N LYS A 33 -6.02 2.94 6.44
CA LYS A 33 -6.65 4.07 7.15
C LYS A 33 -7.80 3.58 8.03
N THR A 34 -8.62 2.67 7.53
CA THR A 34 -9.69 2.02 8.30
C THR A 34 -9.12 1.28 9.51
N TYR A 35 -8.05 0.49 9.32
CA TYR A 35 -7.37 -0.18 10.43
C TYR A 35 -6.78 0.81 11.43
N ALA A 36 -6.10 1.87 10.96
CA ALA A 36 -5.48 2.89 11.81
C ALA A 36 -6.49 3.62 12.70
N GLY A 37 -7.75 3.75 12.27
CA GLY A 37 -8.84 4.32 13.06
C GLY A 37 -9.49 3.36 14.07
N SER A 38 -9.08 2.09 14.10
CA SER A 38 -9.69 1.08 14.97
C SER A 38 -9.11 1.10 16.39
N ALA A 39 -9.91 0.68 17.38
CA ALA A 39 -9.49 0.61 18.79
C ALA A 39 -8.34 -0.39 19.04
N SER A 40 -8.13 -1.34 18.13
CA SER A 40 -7.07 -2.36 18.20
C SER A 40 -5.85 -2.02 17.33
N ALA A 41 -5.80 -0.83 16.74
CA ALA A 41 -4.70 -0.39 15.90
C ALA A 41 -3.40 -0.29 16.71
N GLN A 42 -2.37 -1.00 16.27
CA GLN A 42 -1.01 -0.75 16.73
C GLN A 42 -0.32 0.16 15.72
N ALA A 43 0.18 1.30 16.18
CA ALA A 43 0.82 2.28 15.29
C ALA A 43 1.97 1.68 14.46
N SER A 44 2.74 0.77 15.06
CA SER A 44 3.82 0.03 14.39
C SER A 44 3.34 -0.94 13.30
N ALA A 45 2.08 -1.41 13.36
CA ALA A 45 1.53 -2.33 12.38
C ALA A 45 0.99 -1.62 11.13
N ILE A 46 0.72 -0.31 11.21
CA ILE A 46 0.13 0.47 10.11
C ILE A 46 1.02 0.46 8.86
N PRO A 47 2.33 0.76 8.92
CA PRO A 47 3.18 0.75 7.72
C PRO A 47 3.32 -0.65 7.13
N VAL A 48 3.44 -1.67 7.99
CA VAL A 48 3.58 -3.07 7.56
C VAL A 48 2.31 -3.56 6.87
N LEU A 49 1.13 -3.19 7.39
CA LEU A 49 -0.15 -3.51 6.77
C LEU A 49 -0.27 -2.85 5.40
N PHE A 50 0.07 -1.56 5.31
CA PHE A 50 0.06 -0.84 4.04
C PHE A 50 0.94 -1.52 2.99
N GLU A 51 2.19 -1.83 3.34
CA GLU A 51 3.13 -2.49 2.43
C GLU A 51 2.58 -3.82 1.91
N LYS A 52 2.03 -4.66 2.81
CA LYS A 52 1.46 -5.95 2.43
C LYS A 52 0.24 -5.82 1.54
N LEU A 53 -0.67 -4.90 1.84
CA LEU A 53 -1.86 -4.67 1.02
C LEU A 53 -1.50 -4.08 -0.34
N PHE A 54 -0.53 -3.17 -0.38
CA PHE A 54 -0.07 -2.59 -1.63
C PHE A 54 0.58 -3.65 -2.53
N GLU A 55 1.47 -4.48 -1.98
CA GLU A 55 2.10 -5.58 -2.72
C GLU A 55 1.06 -6.61 -3.18
N LEU A 56 0.08 -6.95 -2.34
CA LEU A 56 -1.04 -7.83 -2.68
C LEU A 56 -1.87 -7.28 -3.85
N PHE A 57 -2.29 -6.02 -3.80
CA PHE A 57 -3.12 -5.45 -4.86
C PHE A 57 -2.34 -5.17 -6.15
N ALA A 58 -1.05 -4.86 -6.05
CA ALA A 58 -0.21 -4.60 -7.22
C ALA A 58 0.22 -5.88 -7.94
N THR A 59 0.30 -7.02 -7.24
CA THR A 59 0.88 -8.26 -7.81
C THR A 59 -0.03 -9.48 -7.76
N GLY A 60 -1.09 -9.45 -6.94
CA GLY A 60 -1.94 -10.61 -6.65
C GLY A 60 -1.39 -11.56 -5.57
N TYR A 61 -0.20 -11.28 -5.02
CA TYR A 61 0.44 -12.10 -3.99
C TYR A 61 0.98 -11.24 -2.85
N SER A 62 0.94 -11.74 -1.61
CA SER A 62 1.66 -11.15 -0.48
C SER A 62 2.73 -12.14 0.01
N GLN A 63 3.99 -11.69 0.09
CA GLN A 63 5.09 -12.46 0.69
C GLN A 63 5.17 -12.19 2.20
#